data_AF-A0A1S0TYF5-F1
#
_entry.id   AF-A0A1S0TYF5-F1
#
_cell.length_a   1.000
_cell.length_b   1.000
_cell.length_c   1.000
_cell.angle_alpha   90.00
_cell.angle_beta   90.00
_cell.angle_gamma   90.00
#
_symmetry.space_group_name_H-M   'P 1'
#
loop_
_entity.id
_entity.type
_entity.pdbx_description
1 polymer ?
#
loop_
_entity_poly.entity_id
_entity_poly.type
_entity_poly.pdbx_seq_one_letter_code
_entity_poly.pdbx_strand_id
1 'polypeptide(L)'
;MSFREKPHFQEAEEHMLEPMIRLPLVDALRRLSSKQDTHCGFFESQYYHCLEAFGQKLGRKYCDLERRDFNECITNYKQKKRAEWIRLQYRLHWDSKKHGPLPEGAKIGECLPDYFSHNPPDAIH
;
A
#
# COMPACT_ATOMS: atom_id res chain seq x y z
N MET A 1 17.43 -4.98 30.62
CA MET A 1 16.43 -5.80 29.89
C MET A 1 15.78 -4.89 28.86
N SER A 2 16.23 -4.96 27.62
CA SER A 2 15.69 -4.14 26.52
C SER A 2 14.37 -4.76 26.08
N PHE A 3 13.26 -4.05 26.31
CA PHE A 3 11.98 -4.40 25.71
C PHE A 3 12.11 -4.15 24.20
N ARG A 4 12.48 -5.21 23.47
CA ARG A 4 12.40 -5.23 22.02
C ARG A 4 10.92 -5.07 21.68
N GLU A 5 10.52 -3.89 21.24
CA GLU A 5 9.21 -3.67 20.63
C GLU A 5 8.99 -4.78 19.62
N LYS A 6 7.89 -5.52 19.79
CA LYS A 6 7.49 -6.53 18.80
C LYS A 6 7.37 -5.79 17.47
N PRO A 7 7.93 -6.30 16.36
CA PRO A 7 7.64 -5.72 15.05
C PRO A 7 6.11 -5.66 14.90
N HIS A 8 5.57 -4.46 14.75
CA HIS A 8 4.12 -4.21 14.63
C HIS A 8 3.53 -4.86 13.35
N PHE A 9 4.39 -5.38 12.49
CA PHE A 9 4.02 -6.08 11.29
C PHE A 9 4.21 -7.56 11.55
N GLN A 10 3.11 -8.28 11.76
CA GLN A 10 3.11 -9.73 11.63
C GLN A 10 3.65 -10.03 10.25
N GLU A 11 4.77 -10.75 10.17
CA GLU A 11 5.13 -11.50 8.98
C GLU A 11 3.89 -12.34 8.66
N ALA A 12 3.09 -11.89 7.69
CA ALA A 12 2.04 -12.72 7.13
C ALA A 12 2.76 -14.00 6.70
N GLU A 13 2.34 -15.12 7.28
CA GLU A 13 2.88 -16.44 7.03
C GLU A 13 2.95 -16.65 5.50
N GLU A 14 4.15 -16.50 4.92
CA GLU A 14 4.40 -16.45 3.46
C GLU A 14 4.32 -17.84 2.82
N HIS A 15 3.32 -18.64 3.18
CA HIS A 15 2.93 -19.80 2.39
C HIS A 15 1.84 -19.35 1.44
N MET A 16 2.17 -18.80 0.26
CA MET A 16 1.33 -18.75 -0.98
C MET A 16 1.76 -17.61 -1.94
N LEU A 17 2.92 -17.72 -2.59
CA LEU A 17 3.26 -16.82 -3.70
C LEU A 17 3.56 -17.57 -5.01
N GLU A 18 4.00 -18.82 -4.91
CA GLU A 18 3.94 -19.76 -6.02
C GLU A 18 3.17 -20.99 -5.57
N PRO A 19 2.10 -21.39 -6.27
CA PRO A 19 1.54 -22.69 -6.02
C PRO A 19 2.61 -23.70 -6.44
N MET A 20 3.02 -24.55 -5.50
CA MET A 20 3.95 -25.65 -5.77
C MET A 20 3.45 -26.55 -6.93
N ILE A 21 2.15 -26.46 -7.26
CA ILE A 21 1.50 -27.12 -8.38
C ILE A 21 0.73 -26.08 -9.20
N ARG A 22 1.15 -25.82 -10.45
CA ARG A 22 0.42 -24.96 -11.39
C ARG A 22 -0.82 -25.69 -11.90
N LEU A 23 -1.95 -25.48 -11.24
CA LEU A 23 -3.26 -25.98 -11.65
C LEU A 23 -4.11 -24.85 -12.22
N PRO A 24 -4.93 -25.09 -13.26
CA PRO A 24 -5.78 -24.07 -13.87
C PRO A 24 -6.78 -23.44 -12.88
N LEU A 25 -7.21 -24.19 -11.86
CA LEU A 25 -8.04 -23.68 -10.77
C LEU A 25 -7.32 -22.62 -9.93
N VAL A 26 -6.03 -22.84 -9.66
CA VAL A 26 -5.23 -21.94 -8.82
C VAL A 26 -4.92 -20.65 -9.57
N ASP A 27 -4.68 -20.72 -10.88
CA ASP A 27 -4.55 -19.53 -11.73
C ASP A 27 -5.86 -18.73 -11.81
N ALA A 28 -7.02 -19.40 -11.85
CA ALA A 28 -8.32 -18.73 -11.82
C ALA A 28 -8.59 -18.02 -10.48
N LEU A 29 -8.29 -18.67 -9.36
CA LEU A 29 -8.40 -18.08 -8.02
C LEU A 29 -7.42 -16.90 -7.85
N ARG A 30 -6.22 -17.00 -8.42
CA ARG A 30 -5.21 -15.93 -8.39
C ARG A 30 -5.69 -14.66 -9.12
N ARG A 31 -6.40 -14.80 -10.25
CA ARG A 31 -7.03 -13.66 -10.94
C ARG A 31 -8.08 -12.97 -10.07
N LEU A 32 -8.88 -13.73 -9.31
CA LEU A 32 -9.89 -13.16 -8.41
C LEU A 32 -9.25 -12.38 -7.24
N SER A 33 -8.07 -12.79 -6.77
CA SER A 33 -7.33 -12.07 -5.74
C SER A 33 -6.48 -10.90 -6.27
N SER A 34 -6.33 -10.79 -7.58
CA SER A 34 -5.46 -9.79 -8.19
C SER A 34 -6.00 -8.37 -8.00
N LYS A 35 -5.07 -7.42 -7.92
CA LYS A 35 -5.30 -5.98 -7.84
C LYS A 35 -4.96 -5.25 -9.15
N GLN A 36 -4.71 -5.98 -10.25
CA GLN A 36 -4.31 -5.44 -11.55
C GLN A 36 -5.25 -4.34 -12.07
N ASP A 37 -6.57 -4.50 -11.87
CA ASP A 37 -7.60 -3.54 -12.31
C ASP A 37 -7.96 -2.50 -11.24
N THR A 38 -7.11 -2.35 -10.23
CA THR A 38 -7.30 -1.39 -9.14
C THR A 38 -6.15 -0.39 -9.09
N HIS A 39 -6.32 0.70 -8.35
CA HIS A 39 -5.25 1.68 -8.09
C HIS A 39 -3.96 1.07 -7.52
N CYS A 40 -4.02 -0.13 -6.92
CA CYS A 40 -2.84 -0.85 -6.42
C CYS A 40 -2.17 -1.77 -7.44
N GLY A 41 -2.70 -1.89 -8.66
CA GLY A 41 -2.20 -2.81 -9.69
C GLY A 41 -0.75 -2.53 -10.09
N PHE A 42 -0.33 -1.26 -10.09
CA PHE A 42 1.06 -0.88 -10.35
C PHE A 42 2.03 -1.37 -9.27
N PHE A 43 1.65 -1.30 -7.99
CA PHE A 43 2.48 -1.81 -6.90
C PHE A 43 2.51 -3.35 -6.89
N GLU A 44 1.38 -3.98 -7.23
CA GLU A 44 1.30 -5.42 -7.42
C GLU A 44 2.23 -5.89 -8.53
N SER A 45 2.26 -5.20 -9.68
CA SER A 45 3.10 -5.58 -10.81
C SER A 45 4.60 -5.44 -10.49
N GLN A 46 5.01 -4.37 -9.81
CA GLN A 46 6.40 -4.22 -9.35
C GLN A 46 6.82 -5.33 -8.39
N TYR A 47 5.94 -5.69 -7.45
CA TYR A 47 6.21 -6.76 -6.50
C TYR A 47 6.40 -8.11 -7.21
N TYR A 48 5.50 -8.47 -8.13
CA TYR A 48 5.63 -9.72 -8.87
C TYR A 48 6.81 -9.72 -9.85
N HIS A 49 7.15 -8.58 -10.45
CA HIS A 49 8.33 -8.45 -11.29
C HIS A 49 9.62 -8.69 -10.49
N CYS A 50 9.70 -8.19 -9.26
CA CYS A 50 10.81 -8.50 -8.36
C CYS A 50 10.84 -9.98 -7.97
N LEU A 51 9.69 -10.57 -7.65
CA LEU A 51 9.58 -12.00 -7.35
C LEU A 51 9.98 -12.89 -8.52
N GLU A 52 9.67 -12.50 -9.76
CA GLU A 52 10.06 -13.22 -10.96
C GLU A 52 11.59 -13.18 -11.17
N ALA A 53 12.23 -12.04 -10.88
CA ALA A 53 13.67 -11.89 -11.01
C ALA A 53 14.48 -12.71 -9.99
N PHE A 54 14.04 -12.75 -8.72
CA PHE A 54 14.78 -13.40 -7.64
C PHE A 54 14.25 -14.79 -7.24
N GLY A 55 13.04 -15.13 -7.66
CA GLY A 55 12.33 -16.33 -7.22
C GLY A 55 11.87 -16.27 -5.76
N GLN A 56 11.00 -17.20 -5.36
CA GLN A 56 10.29 -17.15 -4.08
C GLN A 56 11.20 -17.12 -2.84
N LYS A 57 12.32 -17.86 -2.84
CA LYS A 57 13.20 -17.97 -1.67
C LYS A 57 13.99 -16.69 -1.40
N LEU A 58 14.58 -16.10 -2.44
CA LEU A 58 15.38 -14.88 -2.32
C LEU A 58 14.50 -13.62 -2.33
N GLY A 59 13.35 -13.68 -3.01
CA GLY A 59 12.40 -12.58 -3.10
C GLY A 59 11.92 -12.07 -1.74
N ARG A 60 11.79 -12.93 -0.73
CA ARG A 60 11.44 -12.51 0.64
C ARG A 60 12.42 -11.51 1.25
N LYS A 61 13.69 -11.60 0.87
CA LYS A 61 14.77 -10.74 1.37
C LYS A 61 14.97 -9.51 0.49
N TYR A 62 14.92 -9.69 -0.83
CA TYR A 62 15.26 -8.64 -1.78
C TYR A 62 14.05 -7.78 -2.19
N CYS A 63 12.85 -8.34 -2.23
CA CYS A 63 11.62 -7.66 -2.65
C CYS A 63 10.82 -7.07 -1.48
N ASP A 64 11.46 -6.79 -0.35
CA ASP A 64 10.76 -6.28 0.84
C ASP A 64 10.23 -4.86 0.65
N LEU A 65 10.89 -4.05 -0.18
CA LEU A 65 10.48 -2.67 -0.45
C LEU A 65 9.16 -2.66 -1.23
N GLU A 66 9.13 -3.36 -2.36
CA GLU A 66 7.98 -3.51 -3.25
C GLU A 66 6.81 -4.15 -2.52
N ARG A 67 7.10 -5.16 -1.68
CA ARG A 67 6.11 -5.79 -0.80
C ARG A 67 5.50 -4.79 0.18
N ARG A 68 6.33 -3.97 0.83
CA ARG A 68 5.85 -2.96 1.80
C ARG A 68 5.02 -1.88 1.12
N ASP A 69 5.36 -1.49 -0.11
CA ASP A 69 4.60 -0.49 -0.85
C ASP A 69 3.28 -1.04 -1.37
N PHE A 70 3.24 -2.28 -1.86
CA PHE A 70 1.99 -2.95 -2.20
C PHE A 70 1.05 -3.11 -1.00
N ASN A 71 1.59 -3.52 0.15
CA ASN A 71 0.83 -3.61 1.40
C ASN A 71 0.37 -2.24 1.90
N GLU A 72 1.19 -1.19 1.72
CA GLU A 72 0.81 0.18 2.06
C GLU A 72 -0.38 0.63 1.21
N CYS A 73 -0.37 0.33 -0.10
CA CYS A 73 -1.49 0.65 -0.99
C CYS A 73 -2.79 -0.05 -0.56
N ILE A 74 -2.74 -1.34 -0.22
CA ILE A 74 -3.93 -2.09 0.21
C ILE A 74 -4.48 -1.56 1.54
N THR A 75 -3.60 -1.26 2.51
CA THR A 75 -4.02 -0.95 3.88
C THR A 75 -4.21 0.55 4.14
N ASN A 76 -3.52 1.38 3.36
CA ASN A 76 -3.36 2.82 3.56
C ASN A 76 -2.87 3.20 4.96
N TYR A 77 -2.10 2.31 5.61
CA TYR A 77 -1.71 2.47 7.01
C TYR A 77 -0.84 3.72 7.23
N LYS A 78 0.22 3.89 6.41
CA LYS A 78 1.14 5.01 6.57
C LYS A 78 0.44 6.33 6.26
N GLN A 79 -0.38 6.38 5.21
CA GLN A 79 -1.21 7.55 4.90
C GLN A 79 -2.16 7.94 6.04
N LYS A 80 -2.91 6.98 6.60
CA LYS A 80 -3.81 7.23 7.74
C LYS A 80 -3.04 7.77 8.94
N LYS A 81 -1.90 7.15 9.28
CA LYS A 81 -1.05 7.63 10.38
C LYS A 81 -0.53 9.03 10.13
N ARG A 82 -0.05 9.33 8.92
CA ARG A 82 0.38 10.69 8.56
C ARG A 82 -0.75 11.70 8.74
N ALA A 83 -1.96 11.39 8.26
CA ALA A 83 -3.11 12.28 8.42
C ALA A 83 -3.51 12.50 9.89
N GLU A 84 -3.48 11.45 10.71
CA GLU A 84 -3.71 11.54 12.16
C GLU A 84 -2.71 12.48 12.84
N TRP A 85 -1.42 12.33 12.55
CA TRP A 85 -0.37 13.18 13.12
C TRP A 85 -0.49 14.62 12.68
N ILE A 86 -0.75 14.87 11.40
CA ILE A 86 -0.97 16.23 10.88
C ILE A 86 -2.16 16.88 11.61
N ARG A 87 -3.29 16.17 11.74
CA ARG A 87 -4.48 16.66 12.47
C ARG A 87 -4.18 16.96 13.93
N LEU A 88 -3.38 16.12 14.59
CA LEU A 88 -2.98 16.33 15.98
C LEU A 88 -2.12 17.59 16.11
N GLN A 89 -1.13 17.78 15.23
CA GLN A 89 -0.26 18.96 15.24
C GLN A 89 -1.05 20.24 15.00
N TYR A 90 -1.98 20.23 14.05
CA TYR A 90 -2.91 21.35 13.85
C TYR A 90 -3.70 21.64 15.12
N ARG A 91 -4.28 20.62 15.77
CA ARG A 91 -5.05 20.85 17.01
C ARG A 91 -4.22 21.46 18.13
N LEU A 92 -2.96 21.04 18.28
CA LEU A 92 -2.09 21.49 19.38
C LEU A 92 -1.49 22.88 19.15
N HIS A 93 -1.15 23.21 17.90
CA HIS A 93 -0.35 24.38 17.58
C HIS A 93 -1.08 25.44 16.74
N TRP A 94 -2.37 25.24 16.43
CA TRP A 94 -3.13 26.24 15.69
C TRP A 94 -3.44 27.47 16.53
N ASP A 95 -2.96 28.62 16.08
CA ASP A 95 -3.29 29.92 16.65
C ASP A 95 -4.41 30.59 15.85
N SER A 96 -5.62 30.57 16.40
CA SER A 96 -6.78 31.19 15.75
C SER A 96 -6.68 32.71 15.64
N LYS A 97 -5.88 33.39 16.48
CA LYS A 97 -5.71 34.84 16.40
C LYS A 97 -4.83 35.23 15.21
N LYS A 98 -3.85 34.38 14.86
CA LYS A 98 -2.92 34.62 13.76
C LYS A 98 -3.43 34.09 12.42
N HIS A 99 -4.12 32.95 12.43
CA HIS A 99 -4.49 32.21 11.21
C HIS A 99 -6.00 32.14 10.95
N GLY A 100 -6.84 32.67 11.85
CA GLY A 100 -8.30 32.55 11.75
C GLY A 100 -8.81 31.16 12.20
N PRO A 101 -10.08 30.83 11.95
CA PRO A 101 -10.62 29.50 12.27
C PRO A 101 -9.91 28.41 11.45
N LEU A 102 -9.88 27.17 11.98
CA LEU A 102 -9.36 26.04 11.21
C LEU A 102 -10.15 25.93 9.89
N PRO A 103 -9.47 25.79 8.74
CA PRO A 103 -10.18 25.54 7.50
C PRO A 103 -10.98 24.24 7.62
N GLU A 104 -12.24 24.26 7.19
CA GLU A 104 -12.98 23.03 6.96
C GLU A 104 -12.20 22.22 5.91
N GLY A 105 -11.84 20.98 6.26
CA GLY A 105 -11.08 20.12 5.33
C GLY A 105 -11.83 19.95 4.01
N ALA A 106 -11.09 19.59 2.95
CA ALA A 106 -11.66 19.33 1.64
C ALA A 106 -12.90 18.42 1.75
N LYS A 107 -13.98 18.79 1.06
CA LYS A 107 -15.20 17.98 1.09
C LYS A 107 -14.92 16.63 0.44
N ILE A 108 -15.58 15.59 0.95
CA ILE A 108 -15.48 14.23 0.38
C ILE A 108 -15.89 14.32 -1.10
N GLY A 109 -14.95 14.06 -2.02
CA GLY A 109 -15.12 14.18 -3.47
C GLY A 109 -14.31 15.29 -4.15
N GLU A 110 -13.74 16.25 -3.42
CA GLU A 110 -12.87 17.30 -3.98
C GLU A 110 -11.40 16.85 -4.13
N CYS A 111 -10.98 15.86 -3.33
CA CYS A 111 -9.67 15.23 -3.49
C CYS A 111 -9.73 14.21 -4.62
N LEU A 112 -9.34 14.64 -5.82
CA LEU A 112 -9.02 13.71 -6.89
C LEU A 112 -7.79 12.90 -6.48
N PRO A 113 -7.83 11.57 -6.60
CA PRO A 113 -6.63 10.77 -6.40
C PRO A 113 -5.61 11.12 -7.49
N ASP A 114 -4.48 11.68 -7.09
CA ASP A 114 -3.32 11.94 -7.97
C ASP A 114 -2.54 10.64 -8.18
N TYR A 115 -3.18 9.65 -8.81
CA TYR A 115 -2.49 8.44 -9.23
C TYR A 115 -1.98 8.64 -10.64
N PHE A 116 -0.66 8.55 -10.79
CA PHE A 116 0.06 8.37 -12.05
C PHE A 116 -0.69 8.98 -13.24
N SER A 117 -0.74 10.31 -13.31
CA SER A 117 -1.34 11.03 -14.44
C SER A 117 -0.82 10.59 -15.82
N HIS A 118 0.32 9.90 -15.84
CA HIS A 118 0.99 9.34 -17.00
C HIS A 118 0.69 7.84 -17.24
N ASN A 119 -0.06 7.17 -16.36
CA ASN A 119 -0.48 5.78 -16.49
C ASN A 119 -1.87 5.57 -15.83
N PRO A 120 -2.93 6.19 -16.38
CA PRO A 120 -4.28 6.01 -15.85
C PRO A 120 -4.73 4.55 -16.05
N PRO A 121 -5.54 3.98 -15.14
CA PRO A 121 -6.02 2.59 -15.23
C PRO A 121 -6.72 2.30 -16.57
N ASP A 122 -7.35 3.32 -17.16
CA ASP A 122 -8.06 3.23 -18.44
C ASP A 122 -7.14 3.24 -19.68
N ALA A 123 -5.83 3.49 -19.53
CA ALA A 123 -4.87 3.49 -20.64
C ALA A 123 -4.48 2.09 -21.13
N ILE A 124 -4.96 1.03 -20.48
CA ILE A 124 -4.69 -0.37 -20.83
C ILE A 124 -5.98 -0.97 -21.43
N HIS A 125 -6.33 -0.53 -22.64
CA HIS A 125 -7.31 -1.17 -23.50
C HIS A 125 -6.74 -1.37 -24.90
#